data_AF-G3UHB8-F1
#
_entry.id   AF-G3UHB8-F1
#
_cell.length_a   1.000
_cell.length_b   1.000
_cell.length_c   1.000
_cell.angle_alpha   90.00
_cell.angle_beta   90.00
_cell.angle_gamma   90.00
#
_symmetry.space_group_name_H-M   'P 1'
#
loop_
_entity.id
_entity.type
_entity.pdbx_description
1 polymer ?
#
loop_
_entity_poly.entity_id
_entity_poly.type
_entity_poly.pdbx_seq_one_letter_code
_entity_poly.pdbx_strand_id
1 'polypeptide(L)'
;MWINNQSSLNDFILLGFSDHPWLETPLFVILLVAYIFALFGNTSIILVSHLDPQLDSPMYFFVSNLSLLDLCYTTSTVPQMLVNIRGPKKTISYGGCIAQLYIFLALGSTECILLAIMAFDRYAAICKPLHYPIIMNQKRCIRMATGTWISGFAHSLVQSTLTVVAPRCGQRVMDHFFCEVPAILKLVCTDTRVNEAALNVLGALLLLVPLILILGTYMFIAQAVMKIHSRESYWKAFNTCASHLLVVSLFYFTAISMYVQPPSSYSHDRGKVMALFYGIVTPTLHPFIYTLRNKDVKASLRKALNKEFWVKKR
;
A
#
# COMPACT_ATOMS: atom_id res chain seq x y z
N MET A 1 -9.54 -46.14 -26.76
CA MET A 1 -9.36 -45.99 -25.31
C MET A 1 -8.05 -45.25 -25.11
N TRP A 2 -8.08 -43.92 -25.11
CA TRP A 2 -6.88 -43.09 -24.91
C TRP A 2 -6.91 -42.55 -23.49
N ILE A 3 -5.87 -42.88 -22.73
CA ILE A 3 -5.73 -42.62 -21.31
C ILE A 3 -5.56 -41.11 -21.09
N ASN A 4 -6.45 -40.54 -20.26
CA ASN A 4 -6.34 -39.21 -19.69
C ASN A 4 -4.97 -39.03 -19.00
N ASN A 5 -4.16 -38.09 -19.48
CA ASN A 5 -3.17 -37.40 -18.67
C ASN A 5 -3.61 -35.94 -18.55
N GLN A 6 -4.51 -35.67 -17.62
CA GLN A 6 -4.83 -34.32 -17.12
C GLN A 6 -3.61 -33.78 -16.35
N SER A 7 -2.56 -33.37 -17.07
CA SER A 7 -1.50 -32.56 -16.48
C SER A 7 -2.03 -31.12 -16.32
N SER A 8 -2.16 -30.67 -15.07
CA SER A 8 -2.64 -29.36 -14.57
C SER A 8 -2.51 -28.18 -15.56
N LEU A 9 -3.62 -27.84 -16.20
CA LEU A 9 -3.75 -26.75 -17.19
C LEU A 9 -3.92 -25.34 -16.59
N ASN A 10 -3.80 -25.16 -15.26
CA ASN A 10 -4.31 -23.98 -14.54
C ASN A 10 -3.27 -23.13 -13.76
N ASP A 11 -1.97 -23.34 -13.95
CA ASP A 11 -0.93 -22.63 -13.18
C ASP A 11 -0.15 -21.61 -14.03
N PHE A 12 0.19 -20.47 -13.44
CA PHE A 12 1.11 -19.47 -13.99
C PHE A 12 2.51 -19.64 -13.41
N ILE A 13 3.53 -19.46 -14.24
CA ILE A 13 4.94 -19.47 -13.83
C ILE A 13 5.35 -18.02 -13.53
N LEU A 14 5.78 -17.75 -12.30
CA LEU A 14 6.31 -16.45 -11.86
C LEU A 14 7.83 -16.50 -11.91
N LEU A 15 8.43 -15.94 -12.96
CA LEU A 15 9.88 -16.04 -13.18
C LEU A 15 10.71 -15.19 -12.21
N GLY A 16 10.22 -14.02 -11.76
CA GLY A 16 10.96 -13.17 -10.81
C GLY A 16 12.41 -12.90 -11.26
N PHE A 17 13.39 -13.26 -10.43
CA PHE A 17 14.84 -13.21 -10.76
C PHE A 17 15.44 -14.61 -11.05
N SER A 18 14.67 -15.51 -11.65
CA SER A 18 15.14 -16.88 -11.95
C SER A 18 16.41 -16.92 -12.81
N ASP A 19 16.66 -15.88 -13.59
CA ASP A 19 17.87 -15.73 -14.42
C ASP A 19 19.12 -15.33 -13.60
N HIS A 20 18.95 -15.02 -12.31
CA HIS A 20 20.01 -14.62 -11.37
C HIS A 20 19.93 -15.41 -10.05
N PRO A 21 20.38 -16.68 -10.04
CA PRO A 21 20.28 -17.56 -8.87
C PRO A 21 20.98 -17.01 -7.62
N TRP A 22 22.02 -16.20 -7.80
CA TRP A 22 22.77 -15.56 -6.72
C TRP A 22 21.95 -14.51 -5.94
N LEU A 23 20.88 -13.97 -6.52
CA LEU A 23 19.97 -13.01 -5.87
C LEU A 23 18.88 -13.68 -5.03
N GLU A 24 18.57 -14.96 -5.26
CA GLU A 24 17.45 -15.65 -4.59
C GLU A 24 17.62 -15.70 -3.08
N THR A 25 18.81 -16.07 -2.60
CA THR A 25 19.08 -16.18 -1.16
C THR A 25 19.06 -14.81 -0.46
N PRO A 26 19.77 -13.77 -0.95
CA PRO A 26 19.66 -12.42 -0.42
C PRO A 26 18.22 -11.88 -0.41
N LEU A 27 17.48 -12.04 -1.50
CA LEU A 27 16.10 -11.57 -1.60
C LEU A 27 15.18 -12.29 -0.62
N PHE A 28 15.30 -13.61 -0.48
CA PHE A 28 14.54 -14.36 0.51
C PHE A 28 14.74 -13.81 1.93
N VAL A 29 16.00 -13.57 2.32
CA VAL A 29 16.32 -13.04 3.65
C VAL A 29 15.76 -11.63 3.82
N ILE A 30 15.96 -10.74 2.85
CA ILE A 30 15.46 -9.35 2.89
C ILE A 30 13.94 -9.34 3.02
N LEU A 31 13.23 -10.13 2.20
CA LEU A 31 11.78 -10.20 2.19
C LEU A 31 11.21 -10.79 3.48
N LEU A 32 11.83 -11.84 4.02
CA LEU A 32 11.40 -12.44 5.27
C LEU A 32 11.55 -11.46 6.44
N VAL A 33 12.70 -10.79 6.50
CA VAL A 33 12.99 -9.78 7.53
C VAL A 33 12.02 -8.61 7.41
N ALA A 34 11.81 -8.08 6.21
CA ALA A 34 10.84 -7.01 5.95
C ALA A 34 9.42 -7.42 6.37
N TYR A 35 9.00 -8.64 6.06
CA TYR A 35 7.68 -9.17 6.45
C TYR A 35 7.49 -9.20 7.97
N ILE A 36 8.47 -9.74 8.71
CA ILE A 36 8.40 -9.80 10.18
C ILE A 36 8.34 -8.38 10.78
N PHE A 37 9.14 -7.44 10.25
CA PHE A 37 9.11 -6.05 10.70
C PHE A 37 7.78 -5.37 10.37
N ALA A 38 7.22 -5.58 9.19
CA ALA A 38 5.93 -5.03 8.80
C ALA A 38 4.81 -5.57 9.70
N LEU A 39 4.79 -6.89 9.97
CA LEU A 39 3.84 -7.50 10.90
C LEU A 39 3.94 -6.88 12.29
N PHE A 40 5.14 -6.86 12.87
CA PHE A 40 5.34 -6.34 14.22
C PHE A 40 5.04 -4.83 14.31
N GLY A 41 5.54 -4.04 13.36
CA GLY A 41 5.39 -2.59 13.34
C GLY A 41 3.95 -2.15 13.19
N ASN A 42 3.24 -2.68 12.19
CA ASN A 42 1.84 -2.30 11.94
C ASN A 42 0.90 -2.82 13.04
N THR A 43 1.12 -4.04 13.56
CA THR A 43 0.35 -4.54 14.71
C THR A 43 0.55 -3.68 15.95
N SER A 44 1.80 -3.25 16.21
CA SER A 44 2.11 -2.37 17.33
C SER A 44 1.40 -1.01 17.21
N ILE A 45 1.31 -0.46 16.00
CA ILE A 45 0.59 0.80 15.75
C ILE A 45 -0.89 0.67 16.03
N ILE A 46 -1.53 -0.39 15.51
CA ILE A 46 -2.94 -0.66 15.78
C ILE A 46 -3.17 -0.77 17.29
N LEU A 47 -2.36 -1.58 17.97
CA LEU A 47 -2.47 -1.80 19.41
C LEU A 47 -2.32 -0.49 20.20
N VAL A 48 -1.26 0.28 19.91
CA VAL A 48 -0.98 1.55 20.60
C VAL A 48 -2.06 2.60 20.32
N SER A 49 -2.62 2.63 19.11
CA SER A 49 -3.70 3.56 18.74
C SER A 49 -5.02 3.25 19.45
N HIS A 50 -5.26 1.99 19.82
CA HIS A 50 -6.45 1.58 20.57
C HIS A 50 -6.27 1.61 22.10
N LEU A 51 -5.07 1.35 22.60
CA LEU A 51 -4.80 1.22 24.04
C LEU A 51 -4.40 2.53 24.73
N ASP A 52 -3.92 3.53 24.00
CA ASP A 52 -3.52 4.81 24.59
C ASP A 52 -4.55 5.91 24.32
N PRO A 53 -5.32 6.33 25.35
CA PRO A 53 -6.25 7.45 25.23
C PRO A 53 -5.59 8.76 24.82
N GLN A 54 -4.28 8.93 25.04
CA GLN A 54 -3.53 10.12 24.60
C GLN A 54 -3.31 10.16 23.09
N LEU A 55 -3.50 9.02 22.40
CA LEU A 55 -3.40 8.90 20.96
C LEU A 55 -4.78 8.79 20.30
N ASP A 56 -5.88 8.92 21.05
CA ASP A 56 -7.26 8.90 20.54
C ASP A 56 -7.56 10.18 19.75
N SER A 57 -6.99 10.26 18.55
CA SER A 57 -7.16 11.37 17.60
C SER A 57 -7.56 10.85 16.23
N PRO A 58 -8.29 11.64 15.43
CA PRO A 58 -8.68 11.28 14.07
C PRO A 58 -7.52 10.82 13.19
N MET A 59 -6.33 11.42 13.29
CA MET A 59 -5.17 10.95 12.54
C MET A 59 -4.79 9.51 12.93
N TYR A 60 -4.65 9.20 14.21
CA TYR A 60 -4.22 7.86 14.64
C TYR A 60 -5.25 6.80 14.29
N PHE A 61 -6.55 7.15 14.26
CA PHE A 61 -7.58 6.31 13.68
C PHE A 61 -7.31 5.97 12.20
N PHE A 62 -6.93 6.96 11.37
CA PHE A 62 -6.57 6.70 9.98
C PHE A 62 -5.25 5.96 9.82
N VAL A 63 -4.24 6.27 10.65
CA VAL A 63 -2.97 5.53 10.69
C VAL A 63 -3.20 4.07 11.07
N SER A 64 -4.12 3.76 11.98
CA SER A 64 -4.51 2.39 12.31
C SER A 64 -5.16 1.67 11.13
N ASN A 65 -5.97 2.37 10.33
CA ASN A 65 -6.52 1.81 9.08
C ASN A 65 -5.42 1.57 8.04
N LEU A 66 -4.46 2.49 7.91
CA LEU A 66 -3.29 2.34 7.03
C LEU A 66 -2.43 1.14 7.46
N SER A 67 -2.20 0.96 8.77
CA SER A 67 -1.48 -0.20 9.29
C SER A 67 -2.22 -1.52 9.06
N LEU A 68 -3.56 -1.55 9.17
CA LEU A 68 -4.34 -2.73 8.81
C LEU A 68 -4.21 -3.05 7.31
N LEU A 69 -4.25 -2.01 6.47
CA LEU A 69 -4.05 -2.13 5.03
C LEU A 69 -2.66 -2.69 4.73
N ASP A 70 -1.60 -2.16 5.34
CA ASP A 70 -0.21 -2.62 5.18
C ASP A 70 -0.02 -4.10 5.58
N LEU A 71 -0.68 -4.54 6.66
CA LEU A 71 -0.68 -5.95 7.08
C LEU A 71 -1.32 -6.85 6.02
N CYS A 72 -2.47 -6.45 5.49
CA CYS A 72 -3.15 -7.18 4.41
C CYS A 72 -2.31 -7.17 3.12
N TYR A 73 -1.64 -6.05 2.82
CA TYR A 73 -0.84 -5.87 1.62
C TYR A 73 0.37 -6.80 1.62
N THR A 74 1.12 -6.78 2.72
CA THR A 74 2.31 -7.62 2.89
C THR A 74 1.96 -9.10 3.02
N THR A 75 0.88 -9.45 3.72
CA THR A 75 0.45 -10.84 3.90
C THR A 75 -0.12 -11.46 2.61
N SER A 76 -0.75 -10.67 1.74
CA SER A 76 -1.27 -11.18 0.47
C SER A 76 -0.19 -11.41 -0.59
N THR A 77 0.99 -10.79 -0.46
CA THR A 77 2.04 -10.80 -1.49
C THR A 77 3.32 -11.51 -1.04
N VAL A 78 3.86 -11.17 0.12
CA VAL A 78 5.20 -11.60 0.56
C VAL A 78 5.30 -13.11 0.83
N PRO A 79 4.34 -13.78 1.48
CA PRO A 79 4.40 -15.23 1.68
C PRO A 79 4.49 -16.00 0.36
N GLN A 80 3.72 -15.60 -0.65
CA GLN A 80 3.76 -16.23 -1.97
C GLN A 80 5.11 -15.99 -2.67
N MET A 81 5.67 -14.77 -2.57
CA MET A 81 7.02 -14.49 -3.08
C MET A 81 8.08 -15.36 -2.42
N LEU A 82 8.03 -15.52 -1.09
CA LEU A 82 8.98 -16.35 -0.33
C LEU A 82 8.91 -17.82 -0.76
N VAL A 83 7.69 -18.36 -0.93
CA VAL A 83 7.49 -19.72 -1.44
C VAL A 83 8.03 -19.86 -2.86
N ASN A 84 7.79 -18.89 -3.74
CA ASN A 84 8.29 -18.94 -5.12
C ASN A 84 9.82 -18.85 -5.21
N ILE A 85 10.48 -18.10 -4.32
CA ILE A 85 11.95 -17.96 -4.35
C ILE A 85 12.66 -19.27 -3.95
N ARG A 86 12.13 -20.02 -2.97
CA ARG A 86 12.76 -21.26 -2.45
C ARG A 86 12.13 -22.54 -3.01
N GLY A 87 10.97 -22.45 -3.65
CA GLY A 87 10.19 -23.59 -4.07
C GLY A 87 10.73 -24.26 -5.34
N PRO A 88 10.59 -25.59 -5.49
CA PRO A 88 11.01 -26.31 -6.70
C PRO A 88 10.13 -25.98 -7.92
N LYS A 89 8.91 -25.46 -7.70
CA LYS A 89 7.99 -24.98 -8.73
C LYS A 89 7.68 -23.51 -8.45
N LYS A 90 8.13 -22.61 -9.32
CA LYS A 90 7.93 -21.16 -9.23
C LYS A 90 6.57 -20.76 -9.79
N THR A 91 5.50 -21.33 -9.25
CA THR A 91 4.16 -21.27 -9.83
C THR A 91 3.12 -20.77 -8.86
N ILE A 92 2.15 -20.01 -9.38
CA ILE A 92 0.92 -19.63 -8.67
C ILE A 92 -0.27 -20.19 -9.44
N SER A 93 -1.30 -20.66 -8.73
CA SER A 93 -2.54 -21.09 -9.40
C SER A 93 -3.26 -19.89 -10.02
N TYR A 94 -4.02 -20.13 -11.08
CA TYR A 94 -4.85 -19.11 -11.73
C TYR A 94 -5.78 -18.38 -10.73
N GLY A 95 -6.44 -19.14 -9.85
CA GLY A 95 -7.31 -18.59 -8.82
C GLY A 95 -6.53 -17.76 -7.78
N GLY A 96 -5.35 -18.22 -7.36
CA GLY A 96 -4.48 -17.49 -6.44
C GLY A 96 -3.99 -16.17 -7.06
N CYS A 97 -3.63 -16.20 -8.34
CA CYS A 97 -3.22 -15.03 -9.11
C CYS A 97 -4.32 -13.96 -9.19
N ILE A 98 -5.55 -14.38 -9.47
CA ILE A 98 -6.70 -13.47 -9.50
C ILE A 98 -6.99 -12.93 -8.11
N ALA A 99 -7.07 -13.78 -7.09
CA ALA A 99 -7.35 -13.33 -5.73
C ALA A 99 -6.32 -12.29 -5.28
N GLN A 100 -5.03 -12.55 -5.53
CA GLN A 100 -3.95 -11.64 -5.21
C GLN A 100 -4.07 -10.31 -5.97
N LEU A 101 -4.41 -10.34 -7.27
CA LEU A 101 -4.63 -9.13 -8.07
C LEU A 101 -5.74 -8.25 -7.48
N TYR A 102 -6.90 -8.83 -7.16
CA TYR A 102 -8.04 -8.11 -6.59
C TYR A 102 -7.68 -7.52 -5.22
N ILE A 103 -7.08 -8.30 -4.34
CA ILE A 103 -6.70 -7.83 -3.00
C ILE A 103 -5.72 -6.68 -3.11
N PHE A 104 -4.66 -6.87 -3.90
CA PHE A 104 -3.60 -5.89 -4.08
C PHE A 104 -4.11 -4.55 -4.60
N LEU A 105 -4.94 -4.60 -5.64
CA LEU A 105 -5.49 -3.39 -6.23
C LEU A 105 -6.48 -2.70 -5.30
N ALA A 106 -7.31 -3.46 -4.58
CA ALA A 106 -8.24 -2.90 -3.60
C ALA A 106 -7.50 -2.17 -2.48
N LEU A 107 -6.44 -2.77 -1.96
CA LEU A 107 -5.61 -2.17 -0.92
C LEU A 107 -4.88 -0.93 -1.43
N GLY A 108 -4.19 -1.00 -2.57
CA GLY A 108 -3.49 0.17 -3.13
C GLY A 108 -4.42 1.34 -3.46
N SER A 109 -5.65 1.03 -3.90
CA SER A 109 -6.67 2.04 -4.17
C SER A 109 -7.20 2.68 -2.89
N THR A 110 -7.42 1.86 -1.85
CA THR A 110 -7.83 2.34 -0.53
C THR A 110 -6.75 3.24 0.08
N GLU A 111 -5.47 2.85 -0.03
CA GLU A 111 -4.33 3.60 0.49
C GLU A 111 -4.24 5.00 -0.15
N CYS A 112 -4.35 5.06 -1.48
CA CYS A 112 -4.34 6.31 -2.24
C CYS A 112 -5.38 7.33 -1.71
N ILE A 113 -6.62 6.87 -1.49
CA ILE A 113 -7.70 7.73 -1.02
C ILE A 113 -7.51 8.05 0.47
N LEU A 114 -7.06 7.09 1.27
CA LEU A 114 -6.81 7.28 2.70
C LEU A 114 -5.73 8.35 2.96
N LEU A 115 -4.66 8.38 2.17
CA LEU A 115 -3.63 9.43 2.23
C LEU A 115 -4.20 10.83 1.95
N ALA A 116 -5.17 10.95 1.05
CA ALA A 116 -5.86 12.23 0.82
C ALA A 116 -6.73 12.65 2.01
N ILE A 117 -7.41 11.70 2.66
CA ILE A 117 -8.19 11.97 3.87
C ILE A 117 -7.27 12.38 5.04
N MET A 118 -6.11 11.75 5.17
CA MET A 118 -5.11 12.12 6.17
C MET A 118 -4.51 13.51 5.89
N ALA A 119 -4.34 13.92 4.63
CA ALA A 119 -3.99 15.30 4.29
C ALA A 119 -5.11 16.29 4.68
N PHE A 120 -6.37 15.92 4.46
CA PHE A 120 -7.52 16.72 4.87
C PHE A 120 -7.64 16.86 6.39
N ASP A 121 -7.33 15.81 7.16
CA ASP A 121 -7.20 15.89 8.63
C ASP A 121 -6.20 16.96 9.05
N ARG A 122 -5.01 16.93 8.46
CA ARG A 122 -3.95 17.90 8.76
C ARG A 122 -4.38 19.33 8.42
N TYR A 123 -5.05 19.49 7.28
CA TYR A 123 -5.63 20.78 6.91
C TYR A 123 -6.66 21.26 7.94
N ALA A 124 -7.62 20.41 8.33
CA ALA A 124 -8.65 20.80 9.30
C ALA A 124 -8.03 21.17 10.66
N ALA A 125 -7.02 20.42 11.11
CA ALA A 125 -6.34 20.65 12.38
C ALA A 125 -5.55 21.98 12.40
N ILE A 126 -4.86 22.32 11.31
CA ILE A 126 -3.96 23.48 11.24
C ILE A 126 -4.70 24.74 10.79
N CYS A 127 -5.50 24.64 9.72
CA CYS A 127 -6.14 25.80 9.10
C CYS A 127 -7.48 26.15 9.74
N LYS A 128 -8.13 25.22 10.44
CA LYS A 128 -9.45 25.40 11.08
C LYS A 128 -9.50 24.85 12.51
N PRO A 129 -8.55 25.21 13.41
CA PRO A 129 -8.41 24.59 14.73
C PRO A 129 -9.69 24.67 15.58
N LEU A 130 -10.40 25.81 15.56
CA LEU A 130 -11.65 25.99 16.33
C LEU A 130 -12.81 25.09 15.85
N HIS A 131 -12.81 24.71 14.57
CA HIS A 131 -13.85 23.86 14.00
C HIS A 131 -13.43 22.40 13.88
N TYR A 132 -12.15 22.08 14.16
CA TYR A 132 -11.60 20.73 14.01
C TYR A 132 -12.42 19.65 14.71
N PRO A 133 -12.86 19.79 15.98
CA PRO A 133 -13.64 18.75 16.66
C PRO A 133 -15.00 18.47 16.00
N ILE A 134 -15.57 19.48 15.32
CA ILE A 134 -16.85 19.34 14.61
C ILE A 134 -16.61 18.68 13.24
N ILE A 135 -15.54 19.10 12.54
CA ILE A 135 -15.16 18.59 11.22
C ILE A 135 -14.73 17.12 11.31
N MET A 136 -13.80 16.81 12.23
CA MET A 136 -13.19 15.50 12.44
C MET A 136 -13.67 14.85 13.75
N ASN A 137 -14.97 14.58 13.83
CA ASN A 137 -15.50 13.73 14.89
C ASN A 137 -15.49 12.25 14.50
N GLN A 138 -15.53 11.38 15.51
CA GLN A 138 -15.41 9.93 15.34
C GLN A 138 -16.40 9.33 14.32
N LYS A 139 -17.67 9.77 14.33
CA LYS A 139 -18.68 9.27 13.38
C LYS A 139 -18.32 9.62 11.94
N ARG A 140 -17.79 10.82 11.70
CA ARG A 140 -17.32 11.24 10.37
C ARG A 140 -16.05 10.49 9.97
N CYS A 141 -15.10 10.31 10.88
CA CYS A 141 -13.89 9.53 10.62
C CYS A 141 -14.22 8.10 10.21
N ILE A 142 -15.14 7.43 10.91
CA ILE A 142 -15.61 6.09 10.55
C ILE A 142 -16.24 6.09 9.15
N ARG A 143 -17.15 7.02 8.85
CA ARG A 143 -17.77 7.12 7.52
C ARG A 143 -16.74 7.35 6.41
N MET A 144 -15.75 8.21 6.65
CA MET A 144 -14.65 8.46 5.73
C MET A 144 -13.81 7.20 5.48
N ALA A 145 -13.40 6.50 6.54
CA ALA A 145 -12.67 5.24 6.41
C ALA A 145 -13.49 4.17 5.68
N THR A 146 -14.76 3.96 6.04
CA THR A 146 -15.64 3.03 5.33
C THR A 146 -15.77 3.41 3.85
N GLY A 147 -15.89 4.70 3.53
CA GLY A 147 -15.90 5.19 2.16
C GLY A 147 -14.61 4.86 1.40
N THR A 148 -13.44 5.00 2.02
CA THR A 148 -12.15 4.63 1.40
C THR A 148 -12.08 3.14 1.07
N TRP A 149 -12.50 2.27 1.99
CA TRP A 149 -12.50 0.83 1.77
C TRP A 149 -13.47 0.45 0.65
N ILE A 150 -14.72 0.93 0.71
CA ILE A 150 -15.73 0.63 -0.31
C ILE A 150 -15.26 1.09 -1.71
N SER A 151 -14.75 2.31 -1.82
CA SER A 151 -14.25 2.83 -3.10
C SER A 151 -13.03 2.05 -3.62
N GLY A 152 -12.10 1.67 -2.74
CA GLY A 152 -10.96 0.83 -3.13
C GLY A 152 -11.39 -0.56 -3.64
N PHE A 153 -12.28 -1.24 -2.93
CA PHE A 153 -12.84 -2.52 -3.36
C PHE A 153 -13.64 -2.41 -4.67
N ALA A 154 -14.45 -1.36 -4.81
CA ALA A 154 -15.22 -1.14 -6.03
C ALA A 154 -14.30 -0.87 -7.24
N HIS A 155 -13.29 -0.01 -7.07
CA HIS A 155 -12.30 0.25 -8.11
C HIS A 155 -11.58 -1.04 -8.53
N SER A 156 -11.13 -1.84 -7.54
CA SER A 156 -10.49 -3.12 -7.83
C SER A 156 -11.42 -4.07 -8.57
N LEU A 157 -12.68 -4.18 -8.16
CA LEU A 157 -13.64 -5.05 -8.83
C LEU A 157 -13.78 -4.68 -10.31
N VAL A 158 -13.93 -3.39 -10.62
CA VAL A 158 -14.06 -2.91 -12.00
C VAL A 158 -12.77 -3.17 -12.79
N GLN A 159 -11.63 -2.68 -12.31
CA GLN A 159 -10.34 -2.76 -13.01
C GLN A 159 -9.88 -4.22 -13.20
N SER A 160 -9.99 -5.04 -12.16
CA SER A 160 -9.58 -6.45 -12.24
C SER A 160 -10.52 -7.26 -13.13
N THR A 161 -11.82 -7.01 -13.13
CA THR A 161 -12.76 -7.71 -14.02
C THR A 161 -12.48 -7.36 -15.48
N LEU A 162 -12.30 -6.07 -15.79
CA LEU A 162 -11.90 -5.62 -17.13
C LEU A 162 -10.58 -6.25 -17.59
N THR A 163 -9.65 -6.49 -16.66
CA THR A 163 -8.37 -7.15 -16.93
C THR A 163 -8.54 -8.67 -17.17
N VAL A 164 -9.34 -9.34 -16.34
CA VAL A 164 -9.48 -10.81 -16.36
C VAL A 164 -10.32 -11.31 -17.53
N VAL A 165 -11.34 -10.55 -17.95
CA VAL A 165 -12.26 -10.93 -19.04
C VAL A 165 -11.62 -10.79 -20.43
N ALA A 166 -10.48 -10.12 -20.56
CA ALA A 166 -9.76 -10.00 -21.83
C ALA A 166 -9.29 -11.37 -22.39
N PRO A 167 -9.44 -11.65 -23.70
CA PRO A 167 -9.04 -12.93 -24.31
C PRO A 167 -7.53 -13.17 -24.24
N ARG A 168 -7.10 -14.28 -23.63
CA ARG A 168 -5.66 -14.60 -23.46
C ARG A 168 -5.14 -15.57 -24.50
N CYS A 169 -3.88 -15.41 -24.90
CA CYS A 169 -3.21 -16.26 -25.90
C CYS A 169 -2.80 -17.66 -25.43
N GLY A 170 -3.06 -18.03 -24.18
CA GLY A 170 -2.53 -19.28 -23.61
C GLY A 170 -1.05 -19.26 -23.23
N GLN A 171 -0.38 -18.09 -23.24
CA GLN A 171 0.95 -17.93 -22.63
C GLN A 171 0.85 -18.01 -21.09
N ARG A 172 1.69 -18.84 -20.48
CA ARG A 172 1.66 -19.18 -19.03
C ARG A 172 2.77 -18.54 -18.20
N VAL A 173 3.66 -17.80 -18.85
CA VAL A 173 4.89 -17.28 -18.24
C VAL A 173 4.70 -15.81 -17.93
N MET A 174 4.72 -15.46 -16.64
CA MET A 174 4.70 -14.08 -16.15
C MET A 174 6.08 -13.74 -15.62
N ASP A 175 6.76 -12.80 -16.28
CA ASP A 175 8.06 -12.30 -15.84
C ASP A 175 7.94 -11.23 -14.74
N HIS A 176 7.20 -11.54 -13.67
CA HIS A 176 6.97 -10.69 -12.50
C HIS A 176 6.90 -11.52 -11.20
N PHE A 177 7.06 -10.87 -10.04
CA PHE A 177 7.04 -11.52 -8.71
C PHE A 177 5.65 -11.89 -8.19
N PHE A 178 4.62 -11.24 -8.74
CA PHE A 178 3.24 -11.37 -8.32
C PHE A 178 2.30 -10.99 -9.47
N CYS A 179 1.03 -11.36 -9.34
CA CYS A 179 0.02 -11.01 -10.32
C CYS A 179 -0.44 -9.56 -10.19
N GLU A 180 -0.12 -8.76 -11.21
CA GLU A 180 -0.53 -7.36 -11.32
C GLU A 180 -1.07 -7.04 -12.72
N VAL A 181 -1.87 -5.96 -12.83
CA VAL A 181 -2.59 -5.59 -14.06
C VAL A 181 -1.65 -5.52 -15.28
N PRO A 182 -0.49 -4.84 -15.25
CA PRO A 182 0.39 -4.77 -16.42
C PRO A 182 1.03 -6.11 -16.80
N ALA A 183 1.26 -7.00 -15.82
CA ALA A 183 1.80 -8.34 -16.09
C ALA A 183 0.75 -9.26 -16.74
N ILE A 184 -0.53 -9.08 -16.42
CA ILE A 184 -1.63 -9.85 -17.02
C ILE A 184 -1.98 -9.33 -18.42
N LEU A 185 -1.97 -8.01 -18.63
CA LEU A 185 -2.26 -7.40 -19.93
C LEU A 185 -1.25 -7.80 -21.02
N LYS A 186 0.00 -8.09 -20.67
CA LYS A 186 1.02 -8.61 -21.60
C LYS A 186 0.69 -9.98 -22.21
N LEU A 187 -0.33 -10.69 -21.71
CA LEU A 187 -0.70 -12.06 -22.13
C LEU A 187 -1.93 -12.10 -23.07
N VAL A 188 -2.44 -10.94 -23.49
CA VAL A 188 -3.69 -10.79 -24.27
C VAL A 188 -3.43 -10.87 -25.78
N CYS A 189 -4.35 -11.51 -26.51
CA CYS A 189 -4.18 -11.89 -27.93
C CYS A 189 -4.84 -10.99 -28.97
N THR A 190 -5.73 -10.11 -28.54
CA THR A 190 -6.58 -9.26 -29.40
C THR A 190 -6.28 -7.79 -29.15
N ASP A 191 -6.58 -6.93 -30.13
CA ASP A 191 -6.40 -5.47 -30.03
C ASP A 191 -7.24 -4.90 -28.87
N THR A 192 -6.64 -4.74 -27.68
CA THR A 192 -7.29 -4.29 -26.44
C THR A 192 -7.18 -2.79 -26.21
N ARG A 193 -6.85 -2.00 -27.23
CA ARG A 193 -6.60 -0.55 -27.09
C ARG A 193 -7.69 0.22 -26.36
N VAL A 194 -8.97 -0.17 -26.53
CA VAL A 194 -10.10 0.47 -25.82
C VAL A 194 -10.13 0.08 -24.33
N ASN A 195 -9.93 -1.20 -24.01
CA ASN A 195 -9.85 -1.66 -22.61
C ASN A 195 -8.59 -1.12 -21.93
N GLU A 196 -7.45 -1.11 -22.59
CA GLU A 196 -6.21 -0.52 -22.09
C GLU A 196 -6.35 0.98 -21.86
N ALA A 197 -6.98 1.71 -22.79
CA ALA A 197 -7.26 3.13 -22.59
C ALA A 197 -8.18 3.36 -21.38
N ALA A 198 -9.24 2.56 -21.22
CA ALA A 198 -10.14 2.64 -20.08
C ALA A 198 -9.43 2.33 -18.74
N LEU A 199 -8.61 1.28 -18.70
CA LEU A 199 -7.82 0.88 -17.53
C LEU A 199 -6.78 1.95 -17.17
N ASN A 200 -6.13 2.56 -18.17
CA ASN A 200 -5.16 3.64 -17.98
C ASN A 200 -5.82 4.92 -17.49
N VAL A 201 -6.98 5.30 -18.06
CA VAL A 201 -7.73 6.48 -17.60
C VAL A 201 -8.22 6.27 -16.17
N LEU A 202 -8.79 5.10 -15.85
CA LEU A 202 -9.29 4.82 -14.51
C LEU A 202 -8.15 4.82 -13.47
N GLY A 203 -7.02 4.18 -13.78
CA GLY A 203 -5.83 4.20 -12.93
C GLY A 203 -5.21 5.59 -12.78
N ALA A 204 -5.13 6.36 -13.86
CA ALA A 204 -4.61 7.73 -13.83
C ALA A 204 -5.50 8.66 -13.00
N LEU A 205 -6.83 8.56 -13.14
CA LEU A 205 -7.77 9.34 -12.31
C LEU A 205 -7.60 9.00 -10.84
N LEU A 206 -7.52 7.71 -10.50
CA LEU A 206 -7.34 7.27 -9.12
C LEU A 206 -6.01 7.75 -8.51
N LEU A 207 -4.93 7.85 -9.29
CA LEU A 207 -3.65 8.36 -8.80
C LEU A 207 -3.61 9.88 -8.76
N LEU A 208 -3.97 10.55 -9.86
CA LEU A 208 -3.77 11.99 -10.02
C LEU A 208 -4.77 12.81 -9.21
N VAL A 209 -6.04 12.40 -9.11
CA VAL A 209 -7.05 13.19 -8.39
C VAL A 209 -6.72 13.29 -6.90
N PRO A 210 -6.48 12.19 -6.17
CA PRO A 210 -6.03 12.26 -4.78
C PRO A 210 -4.70 13.00 -4.61
N LEU A 211 -3.73 12.84 -5.52
CA LEU A 211 -2.46 13.56 -5.46
C LEU A 211 -2.67 15.09 -5.57
N ILE A 212 -3.50 15.54 -6.51
CA ILE A 212 -3.82 16.96 -6.67
C ILE A 212 -4.50 17.50 -5.41
N LEU A 213 -5.42 16.74 -4.81
CA LEU A 213 -6.07 17.12 -3.54
C LEU A 213 -5.05 17.22 -2.39
N ILE A 214 -4.10 16.29 -2.31
CA ILE A 214 -3.02 16.32 -1.31
C ILE A 214 -2.14 17.55 -1.52
N LEU A 215 -1.67 17.81 -2.74
CA LEU A 215 -0.82 18.97 -3.02
C LEU A 215 -1.57 20.28 -2.74
N GLY A 216 -2.84 20.37 -3.15
CA GLY A 216 -3.72 21.50 -2.86
C GLY A 216 -3.87 21.76 -1.36
N THR A 217 -4.21 20.72 -0.58
CA THR A 217 -4.32 20.84 0.88
C THR A 217 -3.00 21.26 1.53
N TYR A 218 -1.87 20.72 1.09
CA TYR A 218 -0.56 21.10 1.62
C TYR A 218 -0.10 22.51 1.23
N MET A 219 -0.52 23.03 0.08
CA MET A 219 -0.30 24.45 -0.25
C MET A 219 -1.02 25.36 0.76
N PHE A 220 -2.28 25.06 1.10
CA PHE A 220 -3.00 25.83 2.12
C PHE A 220 -2.39 25.68 3.52
N ILE A 221 -1.96 24.47 3.88
CA ILE A 221 -1.26 24.23 5.15
C ILE A 221 0.03 25.04 5.20
N ALA A 222 0.85 25.04 4.14
CA ALA A 222 2.09 25.80 4.09
C ALA A 222 1.84 27.30 4.27
N GLN A 223 0.81 27.85 3.60
CA GLN A 223 0.39 29.25 3.80
C GLN A 223 0.00 29.56 5.24
N ALA A 224 -0.73 28.65 5.91
CA ALA A 224 -1.11 28.82 7.30
C ALA A 224 0.10 28.74 8.25
N VAL A 225 0.99 27.76 8.02
CA VAL A 225 2.20 27.55 8.83
C VAL A 225 3.16 28.73 8.74
N MET A 226 3.33 29.33 7.54
CA MET A 226 4.16 30.53 7.37
C MET A 226 3.65 31.74 8.16
N LYS A 227 2.38 31.78 8.55
CA LYS A 227 1.80 32.85 9.37
C LYS A 227 1.98 32.62 10.88
N ILE A 228 2.47 31.46 11.30
CA ILE A 228 2.70 31.14 12.72
C ILE A 228 3.96 31.88 13.20
N HIS A 229 3.79 32.74 14.20
CA HIS A 229 4.91 33.52 14.77
C HIS A 229 5.67 32.76 15.86
N SER A 230 5.04 31.77 16.52
CA SER A 230 5.70 30.94 17.52
C SER A 230 6.58 29.87 16.87
N ARG A 231 7.89 29.94 17.13
CA ARG A 231 8.88 28.97 16.64
C ARG A 231 8.55 27.54 17.08
N GLU A 232 8.06 27.35 18.29
CA GLU A 232 7.68 26.03 18.80
C GLU A 232 6.49 25.45 18.06
N SER A 233 5.42 26.23 17.89
CA SER A 233 4.22 25.81 17.16
C SER A 233 4.51 25.57 15.67
N TYR A 234 5.39 26.37 15.08
CA TYR A 234 5.86 26.19 13.70
C TYR A 234 6.55 24.84 13.51
N TRP A 235 7.55 24.53 14.34
CA TRP A 235 8.30 23.27 14.24
C TRP A 235 7.44 22.05 14.54
N LYS A 236 6.46 22.17 15.45
CA LYS A 236 5.48 21.12 15.73
C LYS A 236 4.62 20.81 14.50
N ALA A 237 4.09 21.84 13.83
CA ALA A 237 3.31 21.68 12.60
C ALA A 237 4.16 21.09 11.47
N PHE A 238 5.36 21.64 11.25
CA PHE A 238 6.29 21.18 10.22
C PHE A 238 6.66 19.70 10.40
N ASN A 239 7.07 19.27 11.59
CA ASN A 239 7.46 17.88 11.85
C ASN A 239 6.31 16.90 11.63
N THR A 240 5.08 17.30 11.99
CA THR A 240 3.89 16.48 11.79
C THR A 240 3.57 16.33 10.30
N CYS A 241 3.56 17.44 9.56
CA CYS A 241 3.32 17.47 8.11
C CYS A 241 4.41 16.74 7.32
N ALA A 242 5.68 16.89 7.70
CA ALA A 242 6.81 16.26 7.03
C ALA A 242 6.73 14.73 7.06
N SER A 243 6.25 14.14 8.15
CA SER A 243 6.05 12.68 8.24
C SER A 243 5.03 12.18 7.22
N HIS A 244 3.88 12.84 7.11
CA HIS A 244 2.85 12.48 6.17
C HIS A 244 3.28 12.74 4.72
N LEU A 245 3.92 13.88 4.44
CA LEU A 245 4.46 14.17 3.11
C LEU A 245 5.51 13.13 2.68
N LEU A 246 6.34 12.64 3.59
CA LEU A 246 7.29 11.57 3.28
C LEU A 246 6.57 10.28 2.85
N VAL A 247 5.52 9.88 3.58
CA VAL A 247 4.68 8.72 3.23
C VAL A 247 4.03 8.91 1.86
N VAL A 248 3.39 10.06 1.64
CA VAL A 248 2.79 10.43 0.34
C VAL A 248 3.84 10.38 -0.78
N SER A 249 5.02 10.97 -0.57
CA SER A 249 6.08 10.96 -1.58
C SER A 249 6.52 9.55 -1.92
N LEU A 250 6.74 8.67 -0.93
CA LEU A 250 7.13 7.28 -1.17
C LEU A 250 6.06 6.51 -1.96
N PHE A 251 4.79 6.66 -1.58
CA PHE A 251 3.68 6.00 -2.26
C PHE A 251 3.49 6.50 -3.70
N TYR A 252 3.27 7.81 -3.89
CA TYR A 252 2.94 8.34 -5.23
C TYR A 252 4.13 8.34 -6.19
N PHE A 253 5.37 8.56 -5.70
CA PHE A 253 6.55 8.49 -6.56
C PHE A 253 6.72 7.09 -7.15
N THR A 254 6.55 6.05 -6.33
CA THR A 254 6.67 4.66 -6.79
C THR A 254 5.52 4.27 -7.71
N ALA A 255 4.27 4.65 -7.38
CA ALA A 255 3.12 4.40 -8.23
C ALA A 255 3.20 5.10 -9.59
N ILE A 256 3.54 6.40 -9.63
CA ILE A 256 3.65 7.17 -10.88
C ILE A 256 4.77 6.64 -11.77
N SER A 257 5.93 6.31 -11.18
CA SER A 257 7.06 5.74 -11.92
C SER A 257 6.70 4.45 -12.65
N MET A 258 5.71 3.71 -12.13
CA MET A 258 5.23 2.46 -12.70
C MET A 258 4.11 2.67 -13.74
N TYR A 259 3.09 3.46 -13.39
CA TYR A 259 1.86 3.57 -14.19
C TYR A 259 1.86 4.68 -15.24
N VAL A 260 2.75 5.67 -15.16
CA VAL A 260 2.79 6.81 -16.10
C VAL A 260 3.86 6.64 -17.18
N GLN A 261 4.81 5.72 -17.03
CA GLN A 261 5.85 5.48 -18.03
C GLN A 261 5.33 4.64 -19.21
N PRO A 262 5.69 5.01 -20.46
CA PRO A 262 5.29 4.25 -21.62
C PRO A 262 5.89 2.83 -21.58
N PRO A 263 5.15 1.78 -21.97
CA PRO A 263 5.60 0.38 -21.92
C PRO A 263 6.93 0.13 -22.65
N SER A 264 7.26 0.95 -23.65
CA SER A 264 8.51 0.90 -24.44
C SER A 264 9.76 1.35 -23.68
N SER A 265 9.63 2.00 -22.52
CA SER A 265 10.75 2.50 -21.70
C SER A 265 11.09 1.61 -20.50
N TYR A 266 10.43 0.44 -20.41
CA TYR A 266 10.49 -0.48 -19.29
C TYR A 266 11.54 -1.57 -19.54
N SER A 267 12.65 -1.57 -18.82
CA SER A 267 13.49 -2.77 -18.71
C SER A 267 12.83 -3.75 -17.74
N HIS A 268 12.84 -5.05 -18.07
CA HIS A 268 12.21 -6.11 -17.28
C HIS A 268 12.65 -6.08 -15.79
N ASP A 269 13.89 -5.72 -15.51
CA ASP A 269 14.44 -5.65 -14.15
C ASP A 269 14.00 -4.42 -13.35
N ARG A 270 13.81 -3.26 -14.00
CA ARG A 270 13.38 -2.03 -13.31
C ARG A 270 11.96 -2.19 -12.76
N GLY A 271 11.10 -2.88 -13.50
CA GLY A 271 9.74 -3.17 -13.06
C GLY A 271 9.64 -4.04 -11.83
N LYS A 272 10.41 -5.12 -11.82
CA LYS A 272 10.56 -6.04 -10.70
C LYS A 272 11.05 -5.33 -9.43
N VAL A 273 12.05 -4.45 -9.56
CA VAL A 273 12.57 -3.67 -8.44
C VAL A 273 11.52 -2.69 -7.91
N MET A 274 10.83 -1.96 -8.79
CA MET A 274 9.78 -1.03 -8.37
C MET A 274 8.63 -1.74 -7.67
N ALA A 275 8.26 -2.94 -8.15
CA ALA A 275 7.26 -3.81 -7.53
C ALA A 275 7.59 -4.21 -6.09
N LEU A 276 8.87 -4.47 -5.81
CA LEU A 276 9.37 -4.68 -4.44
C LEU A 276 9.31 -3.40 -3.60
N PHE A 277 9.61 -2.24 -4.18
CA PHE A 277 9.58 -0.97 -3.44
C PHE A 277 8.16 -0.60 -2.99
N TYR A 278 7.17 -0.63 -3.88
CA TYR A 278 5.83 -0.18 -3.52
C TYR A 278 5.05 -1.22 -2.74
N GLY A 279 5.24 -2.53 -3.01
CA GLY A 279 4.48 -3.56 -2.31
C GLY A 279 5.07 -4.02 -0.98
N ILE A 280 6.33 -3.67 -0.69
CA ILE A 280 7.07 -4.22 0.46
C ILE A 280 7.80 -3.12 1.21
N VAL A 281 8.62 -2.32 0.51
CA VAL A 281 9.43 -1.28 1.18
C VAL A 281 8.54 -0.18 1.76
N THR A 282 7.58 0.34 1.01
CA THR A 282 6.69 1.42 1.46
C THR A 282 5.84 1.00 2.69
N PRO A 283 5.10 -0.13 2.68
CA PRO A 283 4.38 -0.62 3.86
C PRO A 283 5.27 -0.93 5.08
N THR A 284 6.51 -1.38 4.85
CA THR A 284 7.47 -1.67 5.93
C THR A 284 8.03 -0.38 6.55
N LEU A 285 8.08 0.72 5.78
CA LEU A 285 8.58 2.01 6.25
C LEU A 285 7.51 2.83 6.99
N HIS A 286 6.22 2.63 6.73
CA HIS A 286 5.15 3.38 7.41
C HIS A 286 5.24 3.30 8.93
N PRO A 287 5.48 2.12 9.56
CA PRO A 287 5.64 2.07 10.99
C PRO A 287 6.77 2.93 11.50
N PHE A 288 7.92 2.94 10.85
CA PHE A 288 9.06 3.74 11.26
C PHE A 288 8.79 5.25 11.12
N ILE A 289 8.11 5.66 10.06
CA ILE A 289 7.79 7.07 9.82
C ILE A 289 6.81 7.60 10.89
N TYR A 290 5.79 6.81 11.25
CA TYR A 290 4.79 7.21 12.24
C TYR A 290 5.21 6.94 13.71
N THR A 291 6.00 5.90 14.00
CA THR A 291 6.42 5.55 15.38
C THR A 291 7.79 6.08 15.78
N LEU A 292 8.83 5.99 14.92
CA LEU A 292 10.20 6.36 15.32
C LEU A 292 10.43 7.87 15.38
N ARG A 293 9.62 8.66 14.68
CA ARG A 293 9.70 10.13 14.78
C ARG A 293 8.80 10.71 15.87
N ASN A 294 7.77 9.97 16.29
CA ASN A 294 6.83 10.48 17.27
C ASN A 294 7.24 10.06 18.71
N LYS A 295 7.65 11.05 19.51
CA LYS A 295 8.03 10.84 20.92
C LYS A 295 6.87 10.28 21.75
N ASP A 296 5.64 10.65 21.41
CA ASP A 296 4.44 10.20 22.12
C ASP A 296 4.20 8.72 21.84
N VAL A 297 4.28 8.29 20.57
CA VAL A 297 4.17 6.86 20.20
C VAL A 297 5.27 6.01 20.82
N LYS A 298 6.51 6.49 20.89
CA LYS A 298 7.59 5.80 21.61
C LYS A 298 7.31 5.66 23.10
N ALA A 299 6.79 6.72 23.72
CA ALA A 299 6.44 6.70 25.13
C ALA A 299 5.27 5.73 25.41
N SER A 300 4.25 5.74 24.55
CA SER A 300 3.10 4.84 24.59
C SER A 300 3.49 3.38 24.39
N LEU A 301 4.35 3.08 23.39
CA LEU A 301 4.86 1.73 23.17
C LEU A 301 5.67 1.23 24.36
N ARG A 302 6.53 2.09 24.95
CA ARG A 302 7.27 1.75 26.17
C ARG A 302 6.33 1.48 27.35
N LYS A 303 5.28 2.29 27.51
CA LYS A 303 4.26 2.09 28.55
C LYS A 303 3.48 0.78 28.34
N ALA A 304 3.11 0.46 27.11
CA ALA A 304 2.39 -0.78 26.78
C ALA A 304 3.25 -2.02 27.04
N LEU A 305 4.50 -2.03 26.55
CA LEU A 305 5.46 -3.12 26.78
C LEU A 305 5.76 -3.29 28.28
N ASN A 306 5.88 -2.19 29.02
CA ASN A 306 6.06 -2.26 30.48
C ASN A 306 4.80 -2.79 31.17
N LYS A 307 3.60 -2.32 30.82
CA LYS A 307 2.34 -2.82 31.41
C LYS A 307 2.16 -4.33 31.18
N GLU A 308 2.45 -4.84 29.99
CA GLU A 308 2.43 -6.29 29.75
C GLU A 308 3.49 -7.05 30.57
N PHE A 309 4.69 -6.49 30.71
CA PHE A 309 5.73 -7.08 31.58
C PHE A 309 5.32 -7.13 33.06
N TRP A 310 4.56 -6.13 33.54
CA TRP A 310 4.05 -6.09 34.92
C TRP A 310 2.84 -6.99 35.15
N VAL A 311 1.99 -7.19 34.14
CA VAL A 311 0.85 -8.14 34.23
C VAL A 311 1.34 -9.60 34.19
N LYS A 312 2.45 -9.88 33.51
CA LYS A 312 3.03 -11.24 33.44
C LYS A 312 3.91 -11.62 34.65
N LYS A 313 4.08 -10.72 35.61
CA LYS A 313 4.93 -10.90 36.81
C LYS A 313 4.12 -10.95 38.12
N ARG A 314 2.80 -11.14 38.03
CA ARG A 314 1.90 -11.37 39.18
C ARG A 314 1.26 -12.73 39.10
#